data_AF-A0A8J5XJA2-F1
#
_entry.id   AF-A0A8J5XJA2-F1
#
_cell.length_a   1.000
_cell.length_b   1.000
_cell.length_c   1.000
_cell.angle_alpha   90.00
_cell.angle_beta   90.00
_cell.angle_gamma   90.00
#
_symmetry.space_group_name_H-M   'P 1'
#
loop_
_entity.id
_entity.type
_entity.pdbx_description
1 polymer ?
#
loop_
_entity_poly.entity_id
_entity_poly.type
_entity_poly.pdbx_seq_one_letter_code
_entity_poly.pdbx_strand_id
1 'polypeptide(L)'
;MRREMVVVIVFAMAIITVASTVASAEAKAEVRESGASGTCGLQPTSDEDCGRHDFGSCGNACCGVYVAFSADSLVVARALSRELARRGPDGAFTPARTWGSYFGLDAGGCRDLRASTETRDRFLCQASHQTTGPYHFLDTVNMKVGPTTPKGTTVVQFFSLSQVAGALGDAGQNFKNVMLLVRALEAQGIAAQVGEAYVGCPQKA
;
A
#
# COMPACT_ATOMS: atom_id res chain seq x y z
N MET A 1 39.09 78.62 8.22
CA MET A 1 37.81 78.60 7.48
C MET A 1 37.92 77.55 6.37
N ARG A 2 37.52 76.30 6.66
CA ARG A 2 37.56 75.18 5.69
C ARG A 2 36.16 75.03 5.11
N ARG A 3 36.04 75.07 3.79
CA ARG A 3 34.81 74.82 3.04
C ARG A 3 34.65 73.31 2.89
N GLU A 4 33.55 72.76 3.36
CA GLU A 4 33.17 71.36 3.13
C GLU A 4 32.53 71.25 1.74
N MET A 5 33.07 70.35 0.90
CA MET A 5 32.45 69.94 -0.36
C MET A 5 31.41 68.85 -0.08
N VAL A 6 30.16 69.13 -0.40
CA VAL A 6 29.08 68.14 -0.42
C VAL A 6 29.14 67.39 -1.76
N VAL A 7 29.44 66.10 -1.72
CA VAL A 7 29.37 65.20 -2.89
C VAL A 7 27.97 64.58 -2.92
N VAL A 8 27.18 64.93 -3.93
CA VAL A 8 25.86 64.34 -4.18
C VAL A 8 26.05 63.07 -5.02
N ILE A 9 25.83 61.90 -4.41
CA ILE A 9 25.85 60.61 -5.11
C ILE A 9 24.42 60.27 -5.52
N VAL A 10 24.15 60.30 -6.83
CA VAL A 10 22.87 59.87 -7.42
C VAL A 10 22.96 58.36 -7.66
N PHE A 11 22.21 57.57 -6.89
CA PHE A 11 22.07 56.13 -7.12
C PHE A 11 20.99 55.87 -8.18
N ALA A 12 21.41 55.39 -9.35
CA ALA A 12 20.50 54.87 -10.37
C ALA A 12 20.01 53.47 -9.95
N MET A 13 18.71 53.35 -9.67
CA MET A 13 18.04 52.06 -9.44
C MET A 13 17.83 51.35 -10.79
N ALA A 14 18.61 50.30 -11.04
CA ALA A 14 18.32 49.37 -12.14
C ALA A 14 17.26 48.36 -11.68
N ILE A 15 16.07 48.41 -12.28
CA ILE A 15 15.01 47.43 -12.09
C ILE A 15 15.37 46.20 -12.94
N ILE A 16 15.82 45.13 -12.28
CA ILE A 16 16.08 43.84 -12.92
C ILE A 16 14.78 43.03 -12.87
N THR A 17 14.05 42.99 -13.99
CA THR A 17 12.92 42.08 -14.21
C THR A 17 13.46 40.68 -14.48
N VAL A 18 13.44 39.81 -13.48
CA VAL A 18 13.74 38.38 -13.65
C VAL A 18 12.48 37.70 -14.17
N ALA A 19 12.47 37.34 -15.45
CA ALA A 19 11.43 36.51 -16.03
C ALA A 19 11.61 35.06 -15.56
N SER A 20 10.80 34.62 -14.60
CA SER A 20 10.77 33.24 -14.11
C SER A 20 10.07 32.34 -15.14
N THR A 21 10.82 31.59 -15.93
CA THR A 21 10.26 30.50 -16.74
C THR A 21 9.98 29.29 -15.85
N VAL A 22 8.73 29.13 -15.43
CA VAL A 22 8.25 27.89 -14.81
C VAL A 22 8.07 26.83 -15.89
N ALA A 23 9.11 26.03 -16.12
CA ALA A 23 8.98 24.80 -16.88
C ALA A 23 8.20 23.79 -16.01
N SER A 24 6.92 23.65 -16.28
CA SER A 24 6.09 22.57 -15.72
C SER A 24 6.60 21.24 -16.28
N ALA A 25 7.39 20.53 -15.48
CA ALA A 25 7.67 19.13 -15.73
C ALA A 25 6.40 18.35 -15.40
N GLU A 26 5.60 18.04 -16.43
CA GLU A 26 4.54 17.05 -16.31
C GLU A 26 5.21 15.71 -15.98
N ALA A 27 5.16 15.32 -14.71
CA ALA A 27 5.48 13.98 -14.28
C ALA A 27 4.47 13.03 -14.93
N LYS A 28 4.82 12.47 -16.09
CA LYS A 28 4.17 11.27 -16.60
C LYS A 28 4.35 10.19 -15.55
N ALA A 29 3.27 9.87 -14.85
CA ALA A 29 3.19 8.63 -14.09
C ALA A 29 3.34 7.49 -15.09
N GLU A 30 4.55 6.97 -15.22
CA GLU A 30 4.77 5.68 -15.87
C GLU A 30 3.99 4.65 -15.04
N VAL A 31 2.89 4.17 -15.62
CA VAL A 31 2.24 2.95 -15.18
C VAL A 31 3.30 1.87 -15.33
N ARG A 32 3.92 1.45 -14.22
CA ARG A 32 4.67 0.20 -14.18
C ARG A 32 3.66 -0.90 -14.45
N GLU A 33 3.53 -1.29 -15.71
CA GLU A 33 2.95 -2.56 -16.11
C GLU A 33 3.89 -3.64 -15.58
N SER A 34 3.76 -4.00 -14.30
CA SER A 34 4.28 -5.28 -13.85
C SER A 34 3.36 -6.32 -14.48
N GLY A 35 3.82 -6.96 -15.56
CA GLY A 35 3.07 -7.94 -16.35
C GLY A 35 2.66 -9.23 -15.62
N ALA A 36 2.49 -9.22 -14.30
CA ALA A 36 1.81 -10.26 -13.55
C ALA A 36 0.37 -9.82 -13.35
N SER A 37 -0.57 -10.49 -14.02
CA SER A 37 -2.01 -10.37 -13.74
C SER A 37 -2.23 -10.48 -12.22
N GLY A 38 -2.87 -9.49 -11.61
CA GLY A 38 -3.27 -9.57 -10.20
C GLY A 38 -4.46 -10.50 -9.98
N THR A 39 -4.81 -11.32 -10.97
CA THR A 39 -5.95 -12.24 -10.95
C THR A 39 -5.52 -13.65 -11.32
N CYS A 40 -5.90 -14.62 -10.49
CA CYS A 40 -5.61 -16.04 -10.68
C CYS A 40 -6.52 -16.73 -11.71
N GLY A 41 -7.64 -16.10 -12.08
CA GLY A 41 -8.60 -16.64 -13.03
C GLY A 41 -9.48 -17.74 -12.44
N LEU A 42 -10.17 -18.49 -13.30
CA LEU A 42 -11.11 -19.53 -12.89
C LEU A 42 -10.50 -20.93 -12.83
N GLN A 43 -9.27 -21.07 -13.33
CA GLN A 43 -8.57 -22.34 -13.47
C GLN A 43 -7.20 -22.22 -12.83
N PRO A 44 -6.62 -23.32 -12.33
CA PRO A 44 -5.26 -23.32 -11.82
C PRO A 44 -4.28 -22.76 -12.86
N THR A 45 -3.36 -21.91 -12.42
CA THR A 45 -2.31 -21.33 -13.27
C THR A 45 -0.94 -21.76 -12.78
N SER A 46 0.10 -21.45 -13.57
CA SER A 46 1.49 -21.60 -13.15
C SER A 46 1.99 -20.46 -12.26
N ASP A 47 1.14 -19.48 -11.95
CA ASP A 47 1.48 -18.40 -11.00
C ASP A 47 1.64 -19.01 -9.60
N GLU A 48 2.80 -18.77 -9.00
CA GLU A 48 3.18 -19.33 -7.70
C GLU A 48 2.25 -18.90 -6.57
N ASP A 49 1.64 -17.73 -6.67
CA ASP A 49 0.71 -17.19 -5.67
C ASP A 49 -0.71 -17.74 -5.86
N CYS A 50 -1.03 -18.29 -7.03
CA CYS A 50 -2.34 -18.85 -7.34
C CYS A 50 -2.47 -20.34 -6.99
N GLY A 51 -1.41 -20.98 -6.48
CA GLY A 51 -1.43 -22.39 -6.09
C GLY A 51 -2.07 -22.68 -4.72
N ARG A 52 -2.52 -21.66 -3.98
CA ARG A 52 -2.93 -21.77 -2.57
C ARG A 52 -4.44 -21.68 -2.39
N HIS A 53 -5.15 -22.68 -2.90
CA HIS A 53 -6.61 -22.68 -2.91
C HIS A 53 -7.20 -22.90 -1.51
N ASP A 54 -8.16 -22.07 -1.09
CA ASP A 54 -8.91 -22.27 0.14
C ASP A 54 -10.37 -22.69 -0.14
N PHE A 55 -10.77 -23.86 0.36
CA PHE A 55 -12.11 -24.42 0.12
C PHE A 55 -13.10 -24.05 1.23
N GLY A 56 -13.12 -22.77 1.64
CA GLY A 56 -14.16 -22.23 2.51
C GLY A 56 -13.81 -22.19 3.99
N SER A 57 -12.54 -21.98 4.36
CA SER A 57 -12.11 -21.90 5.77
C SER A 57 -12.84 -20.79 6.55
N CYS A 58 -13.39 -19.79 5.85
CA CYS A 58 -14.15 -18.68 6.43
C CYS A 58 -15.61 -18.64 5.94
N GLY A 59 -16.17 -19.77 5.47
CA GLY A 59 -17.47 -19.83 4.79
C GLY A 59 -17.42 -19.45 3.30
N ASN A 60 -16.50 -18.57 2.94
CA ASN A 60 -15.93 -18.41 1.59
C ASN A 60 -14.43 -18.66 1.64
N ALA A 61 -13.78 -18.71 0.49
CA ALA A 61 -12.33 -18.72 0.37
C ALA A 61 -11.74 -17.50 1.08
N CYS A 62 -10.72 -17.74 1.90
CA CYS A 62 -10.00 -16.71 2.64
C CYS A 62 -8.52 -17.06 2.82
N CYS A 63 -7.76 -16.06 3.24
CA CYS A 63 -6.33 -16.18 3.49
C CYS A 63 -5.89 -15.27 4.63
N GLY A 64 -5.41 -15.85 5.73
CA GLY A 64 -4.78 -15.10 6.81
C GLY A 64 -3.32 -15.48 6.95
N VAL A 65 -2.41 -14.51 6.84
CA VAL A 65 -0.97 -14.75 6.94
C VAL A 65 -0.26 -13.65 7.72
N TYR A 66 0.77 -14.02 8.47
CA TYR A 66 1.69 -13.06 9.08
C TYR A 66 2.85 -12.76 8.15
N VAL A 67 3.19 -11.49 7.98
CA VAL A 67 4.37 -11.07 7.22
C VAL A 67 5.22 -10.15 8.08
N ALA A 68 6.49 -10.50 8.26
CA ALA A 68 7.45 -9.69 8.98
C ALA A 68 8.20 -8.80 7.99
N PHE A 69 8.17 -7.48 8.19
CA PHE A 69 8.92 -6.52 7.39
C PHE A 69 10.09 -5.94 8.18
N SER A 70 11.24 -5.82 7.55
CA SER A 70 12.46 -5.24 8.14
C SER A 70 12.43 -3.70 8.09
N ALA A 71 11.39 -3.09 8.66
CA ALA A 71 11.22 -1.65 8.75
C ALA A 71 10.33 -1.27 9.95
N ASP A 72 10.36 0.01 10.35
CA ASP A 72 9.48 0.55 11.38
C ASP A 72 8.00 0.52 10.96
N SER A 73 7.12 0.31 11.93
CA SER A 73 5.67 0.23 11.73
C SER A 73 5.07 1.42 10.98
N LEU A 74 5.56 2.65 11.19
CA LEU A 74 5.10 3.82 10.45
C LEU A 74 5.58 3.79 8.99
N VAL A 75 6.79 3.30 8.73
CA VAL A 75 7.32 3.14 7.37
C VAL A 75 6.50 2.12 6.60
N VAL A 76 6.21 0.96 7.21
CA VAL A 76 5.37 -0.09 6.63
C VAL A 76 3.95 0.43 6.36
N ALA A 77 3.31 1.07 7.34
CA ALA A 77 1.95 1.60 7.18
C ALA A 77 1.87 2.71 6.11
N ARG A 78 2.88 3.58 6.01
CA ARG A 78 2.95 4.58 4.93
C ARG A 78 3.15 3.95 3.57
N ALA A 79 3.97 2.89 3.47
CA ALA A 79 4.15 2.17 2.23
C ALA A 79 2.84 1.52 1.78
N LEU A 80 2.16 0.79 2.67
CA LEU A 80 0.84 0.21 2.40
C LEU A 80 -0.19 1.28 1.99
N SER A 81 -0.29 2.37 2.74
CA SER A 81 -1.20 3.48 2.44
C SER A 81 -0.94 4.07 1.04
N ARG A 82 0.32 4.30 0.68
CA ARG A 82 0.68 4.79 -0.67
C ARG A 82 0.32 3.79 -1.76
N GLU A 83 0.59 2.50 -1.53
CA GLU A 83 0.24 1.42 -2.44
C GLU A 83 -1.26 1.38 -2.70
N LEU A 84 -2.07 1.44 -1.66
CA LEU A 84 -3.53 1.43 -1.79
C LEU A 84 -4.04 2.72 -2.44
N ALA A 85 -3.48 3.88 -2.10
CA ALA A 85 -3.84 5.16 -2.73
C ALA A 85 -3.58 5.17 -4.25
N ARG A 86 -2.55 4.45 -4.73
CA ARG A 86 -2.26 4.26 -6.16
C ARG A 86 -2.96 3.05 -6.78
N ARG A 87 -3.94 2.46 -6.09
CA ARG A 87 -4.70 1.27 -6.51
C ARG A 87 -3.86 -0.03 -6.62
N GLY A 88 -2.75 -0.09 -5.91
CA GLY A 88 -1.85 -1.25 -5.83
C GLY A 88 -1.02 -1.49 -7.10
N PRO A 89 -0.25 -2.58 -7.15
CA PRO A 89 0.63 -2.90 -8.29
C PRO A 89 -0.08 -3.15 -9.61
N ASP A 90 -1.31 -3.68 -9.55
CA ASP A 90 -2.12 -4.07 -10.70
C ASP A 90 -3.27 -3.07 -10.99
N GLY A 91 -3.36 -1.98 -10.22
CA GLY A 91 -4.40 -0.97 -10.36
C GLY A 91 -5.80 -1.41 -9.91
N ALA A 92 -5.94 -2.58 -9.27
CA ALA A 92 -7.23 -3.17 -8.94
C ALA A 92 -7.64 -3.01 -7.46
N PHE A 93 -6.80 -2.40 -6.63
CA PHE A 93 -7.15 -2.11 -5.24
C PHE A 93 -7.96 -0.82 -5.12
N THR A 94 -8.92 -0.82 -4.18
CA THR A 94 -9.65 0.37 -3.75
C THR A 94 -9.50 0.50 -2.22
N PRO A 95 -8.86 1.56 -1.70
CA PRO A 95 -8.74 1.75 -0.26
C PRO A 95 -10.11 1.93 0.37
N ALA A 96 -10.35 1.28 1.50
CA ALA A 96 -11.57 1.48 2.26
C ALA A 96 -11.55 2.84 2.96
N ARG A 97 -12.73 3.44 3.15
CA ARG A 97 -12.86 4.62 4.00
C ARG A 97 -12.56 4.23 5.44
N THR A 98 -11.60 4.91 6.06
CA THR A 98 -11.37 4.76 7.49
C THR A 98 -12.41 5.57 8.28
N TRP A 99 -12.62 5.21 9.55
CA TRP A 99 -13.46 6.00 10.47
C TRP A 99 -12.86 7.39 10.80
N GLY A 100 -11.62 7.65 10.41
CA GLY A 100 -10.86 8.85 10.77
C GLY A 100 -10.98 10.00 9.77
N SER A 101 -9.83 10.55 9.41
CA SER A 101 -9.66 11.69 8.50
C SER A 101 -9.79 11.25 7.03
N TYR A 102 -9.75 12.22 6.10
CA TYR A 102 -9.63 11.96 4.65
C TYR A 102 -8.22 12.28 4.11
N PHE A 103 -7.24 12.50 4.98
CA PHE A 103 -5.90 12.94 4.62
C PHE A 103 -4.83 12.00 5.17
N GLY A 104 -3.63 12.05 4.58
CA GLY A 104 -2.48 11.29 5.05
C GLY A 104 -2.68 9.78 4.91
N LEU A 105 -2.44 9.02 5.98
CA LEU A 105 -2.60 7.57 5.96
C LEU A 105 -4.03 7.14 5.62
N ASP A 106 -5.02 7.88 6.13
CA ASP A 106 -6.43 7.55 5.99
C ASP A 106 -6.91 7.66 4.54
N ALA A 107 -6.31 8.55 3.74
CA ALA A 107 -6.59 8.65 2.30
C ALA A 107 -6.20 7.38 1.53
N GLY A 108 -5.21 6.64 2.04
CA GLY A 108 -4.81 5.33 1.53
C GLY A 108 -5.41 4.15 2.31
N GLY A 109 -6.51 4.36 3.03
CA GLY A 109 -7.22 3.31 3.75
C GLY A 109 -6.51 2.79 5.00
N CYS A 110 -5.53 3.53 5.54
CA CYS A 110 -4.81 3.18 6.76
C CYS A 110 -5.09 4.17 7.89
N ARG A 111 -5.40 3.69 9.09
CA ARG A 111 -5.65 4.51 10.29
C ARG A 111 -4.51 4.38 11.28
N ASP A 112 -4.06 5.51 11.84
CA ASP A 112 -3.13 5.56 12.97
C ASP A 112 -3.86 5.29 14.29
N LEU A 113 -3.42 4.26 15.00
CA LEU A 113 -3.97 3.85 16.30
C LEU A 113 -2.99 4.08 17.45
N ARG A 114 -1.83 4.69 17.23
CA ARG A 114 -0.80 4.87 18.28
C ARG A 114 -1.28 5.70 19.48
N ALA A 115 -2.30 6.52 19.29
CA ALA A 115 -2.96 7.27 20.36
C ALA A 115 -4.04 6.47 21.12
N SER A 116 -4.41 5.29 20.64
CA SER A 116 -5.40 4.42 21.29
C SER A 116 -4.77 3.65 22.45
N THR A 117 -5.51 3.52 23.54
CA THR A 117 -5.17 2.67 24.70
C THR A 117 -5.79 1.28 24.63
N GLU A 118 -6.70 1.03 23.68
CA GLU A 118 -7.49 -0.20 23.58
C GLU A 118 -6.76 -1.32 22.82
N THR A 119 -5.69 -0.99 22.11
CA THR A 119 -4.90 -1.97 21.34
C THR A 119 -3.42 -1.66 21.38
N ARG A 120 -2.60 -2.70 21.19
CA ARG A 120 -1.15 -2.59 20.97
C ARG A 120 -0.80 -2.41 19.50
N ASP A 121 -1.75 -2.61 18.59
CA ASP A 121 -1.56 -2.40 17.16
C ASP A 121 -1.34 -0.92 16.88
N ARG A 122 -0.47 -0.64 15.91
CA ARG A 122 -0.10 0.75 15.58
C ARG A 122 -0.96 1.29 14.45
N PHE A 123 -1.32 0.44 13.49
CA PHE A 123 -2.12 0.85 12.34
C PHE A 123 -3.08 -0.25 11.90
N LEU A 124 -4.22 0.15 11.36
CA LEU A 124 -5.14 -0.73 10.63
C LEU A 124 -5.28 -0.22 9.21
N CYS A 125 -5.13 -1.10 8.22
CA CYS A 125 -5.40 -0.78 6.83
C CYS A 125 -6.46 -1.70 6.25
N GLN A 126 -7.26 -1.20 5.32
CA GLN A 126 -8.26 -2.00 4.63
C GLN A 126 -8.41 -1.53 3.17
N ALA A 127 -8.60 -2.48 2.27
CA ALA A 127 -8.94 -2.25 0.88
C ALA A 127 -9.87 -3.35 0.36
N SER A 128 -10.48 -3.12 -0.80
CA SER A 128 -10.99 -4.19 -1.65
C SER A 128 -10.08 -4.38 -2.86
N HIS A 129 -10.03 -5.59 -3.38
CA HIS A 129 -9.41 -5.92 -4.65
C HIS A 129 -10.49 -6.44 -5.61
N GLN A 130 -10.46 -5.97 -6.85
CA GLN A 130 -11.37 -6.43 -7.89
C GLN A 130 -10.60 -7.26 -8.92
N THR A 131 -10.97 -8.52 -9.06
CA THR A 131 -10.40 -9.39 -10.09
C THR A 131 -10.68 -8.87 -11.50
N THR A 132 -9.77 -9.17 -12.42
CA THR A 132 -9.93 -8.94 -13.86
C THR A 132 -10.71 -10.09 -14.50
N GLY A 133 -11.24 -9.86 -15.71
CA GLY A 133 -12.09 -10.83 -16.40
C GLY A 133 -13.59 -10.58 -16.20
N PRO A 134 -14.46 -11.44 -16.75
CA PRO A 134 -15.86 -11.12 -16.97
C PRO A 134 -16.69 -11.00 -15.68
N TYR A 135 -16.21 -11.56 -14.57
CA TYR A 135 -16.99 -11.64 -13.32
C TYR A 135 -16.66 -10.55 -12.30
N HIS A 136 -15.49 -9.91 -12.40
CA HIS A 136 -15.08 -8.80 -11.52
C HIS A 136 -15.32 -9.07 -10.03
N PHE A 137 -14.98 -10.28 -9.56
CA PHE A 137 -15.15 -10.67 -8.17
C PHE A 137 -14.42 -9.72 -7.23
N LEU A 138 -15.03 -9.45 -6.08
CA LEU A 138 -14.49 -8.57 -5.05
C LEU A 138 -13.99 -9.39 -3.88
N ASP A 139 -12.77 -9.09 -3.44
CA ASP A 139 -12.21 -9.56 -2.19
C ASP A 139 -11.95 -8.37 -1.27
N THR A 140 -12.06 -8.57 0.04
CA THR A 140 -11.58 -7.59 1.03
C THR A 140 -10.20 -7.99 1.50
N VAL A 141 -9.32 -7.02 1.70
CA VAL A 141 -7.99 -7.21 2.28
C VAL A 141 -7.85 -6.32 3.50
N ASN A 142 -7.71 -6.94 4.67
CA ASN A 142 -7.59 -6.30 5.97
C ASN A 142 -6.17 -6.51 6.50
N MET A 143 -5.58 -5.47 7.07
CA MET A 143 -4.20 -5.46 7.52
C MET A 143 -4.11 -4.85 8.90
N LYS A 144 -3.44 -5.55 9.81
CA LYS A 144 -3.15 -5.08 11.16
C LYS A 144 -1.65 -4.97 11.35
N VAL A 145 -1.16 -3.74 11.54
CA VAL A 145 0.27 -3.44 11.65
C VAL A 145 0.65 -3.35 13.12
N GLY A 146 1.45 -4.31 13.58
CA GLY A 146 1.93 -4.38 14.96
C GLY A 146 3.01 -3.35 15.29
N PRO A 147 3.45 -3.29 16.56
CA PRO A 147 4.58 -2.45 16.96
C PRO A 147 5.89 -2.94 16.34
N THR A 148 6.82 -2.00 16.12
CA THR A 148 8.20 -2.32 15.76
C THR A 148 8.88 -3.05 16.92
N THR A 149 9.45 -4.21 16.64
CA THR A 149 10.25 -4.98 17.59
C THR A 149 11.59 -4.29 17.85
N PRO A 150 12.31 -4.62 18.94
CA PRO A 150 13.64 -4.07 19.20
C PRO A 150 14.67 -4.32 18.08
N LYS A 151 14.43 -5.34 17.24
CA LYS A 151 15.28 -5.68 16.09
C LYS A 151 14.96 -4.86 14.83
N GLY A 152 14.03 -3.91 14.90
CA GLY A 152 13.61 -3.10 13.76
C GLY A 152 12.64 -3.79 12.80
N THR A 153 12.04 -4.91 13.22
CA THR A 153 11.05 -5.66 12.42
C THR A 153 9.63 -5.31 12.85
N THR A 154 8.72 -5.16 11.91
CA THR A 154 7.27 -5.03 12.15
C THR A 154 6.53 -6.22 11.56
N VAL A 155 5.67 -6.86 12.35
CA VAL A 155 4.77 -7.92 11.86
C VAL A 155 3.45 -7.29 11.44
N VAL A 156 3.01 -7.61 10.23
CA VAL A 156 1.68 -7.28 9.72
C VAL A 156 0.88 -8.58 9.61
N GLN A 157 -0.32 -8.58 10.19
CA GLN A 157 -1.31 -9.62 9.99
C GLN A 157 -2.18 -9.23 8.80
N PHE A 158 -2.08 -9.98 7.71
CA PHE A 158 -2.93 -9.83 6.53
C PHE A 158 -4.08 -10.81 6.58
N PHE A 159 -5.26 -10.37 6.14
CA PHE A 159 -6.43 -11.21 5.95
C PHE A 159 -7.18 -10.82 4.68
N SER A 160 -7.26 -11.72 3.71
CA SER A 160 -8.07 -11.56 2.49
C SER A 160 -9.28 -12.49 2.52
N LEU A 161 -10.45 -12.00 2.11
CA LEU A 161 -11.71 -12.78 2.08
C LEU A 161 -12.52 -12.46 0.82
N SER A 162 -12.92 -13.50 0.10
CA SER A 162 -13.84 -13.38 -1.02
C SER A 162 -15.25 -12.99 -0.60
N GLN A 163 -15.81 -11.96 -1.25
CA GLN A 163 -17.13 -11.40 -0.96
C GLN A 163 -18.26 -12.05 -1.78
N VAL A 164 -17.96 -13.15 -2.47
CA VAL A 164 -18.93 -13.90 -3.27
C VAL A 164 -19.34 -15.12 -2.47
N ALA A 165 -20.64 -15.23 -2.17
CA ALA A 165 -21.18 -16.38 -1.46
C ALA A 165 -20.89 -17.67 -2.24
N GLY A 166 -20.26 -18.65 -1.59
CA GLY A 166 -19.91 -19.92 -2.21
C GLY A 166 -18.66 -19.88 -3.09
N ALA A 167 -17.87 -18.80 -3.02
CA ALA A 167 -16.52 -18.81 -3.59
C ALA A 167 -15.67 -19.83 -2.82
N LEU A 168 -15.53 -21.04 -3.38
CA LEU A 168 -14.71 -22.11 -2.84
C LEU A 168 -13.52 -22.33 -3.77
N GLY A 169 -12.33 -22.39 -3.20
CA GLY A 169 -11.09 -22.65 -3.93
C GLY A 169 -10.85 -21.65 -5.05
N ASP A 170 -11.01 -20.35 -4.75
CA ASP A 170 -10.82 -19.10 -5.53
C ASP A 170 -9.54 -18.98 -6.39
N ALA A 171 -8.98 -20.09 -6.85
CA ALA A 171 -7.70 -20.22 -7.51
C ALA A 171 -6.56 -19.54 -6.73
N GLY A 172 -6.66 -19.43 -5.40
CA GLY A 172 -5.65 -18.80 -4.55
C GLY A 172 -5.65 -17.26 -4.61
N GLN A 173 -6.71 -16.65 -5.15
CA GLN A 173 -6.82 -15.20 -5.29
C GLN A 173 -6.58 -14.45 -3.97
N ASN A 174 -7.10 -14.96 -2.84
CA ASN A 174 -6.90 -14.31 -1.55
C ASN A 174 -5.42 -14.30 -1.10
N PHE A 175 -4.62 -15.32 -1.42
CA PHE A 175 -3.18 -15.28 -1.18
C PHE A 175 -2.50 -14.30 -2.15
N LYS A 176 -2.89 -14.32 -3.43
CA LYS A 176 -2.38 -13.39 -4.45
C LYS A 176 -2.54 -11.93 -4.03
N ASN A 177 -3.72 -11.57 -3.51
CA ASN A 177 -4.01 -10.21 -3.05
C ASN A 177 -3.03 -9.74 -1.97
N VAL A 178 -2.67 -10.62 -1.03
CA VAL A 178 -1.66 -10.33 -0.01
C VAL A 178 -0.28 -10.19 -0.65
N MET A 179 0.12 -11.13 -1.49
CA MET A 179 1.45 -11.14 -2.09
C MET A 179 1.69 -9.98 -3.05
N LEU A 180 0.67 -9.46 -3.73
CA LEU A 180 0.76 -8.23 -4.52
C LEU A 180 1.26 -7.07 -3.64
N LEU A 181 0.65 -6.85 -2.48
CA LEU A 181 1.06 -5.78 -1.56
C LEU A 181 2.44 -6.04 -0.94
N VAL A 182 2.75 -7.29 -0.56
CA VAL A 182 4.06 -7.66 -0.02
C VAL A 182 5.17 -7.34 -1.03
N ARG A 183 5.05 -7.83 -2.27
CA ARG A 183 6.03 -7.60 -3.34
C ARG A 183 6.13 -6.11 -3.69
N ALA A 184 5.05 -5.34 -3.56
CA ALA A 184 5.07 -3.90 -3.77
C ALA A 184 5.92 -3.16 -2.72
N LEU A 185 5.90 -3.63 -1.48
CA LEU A 185 6.75 -3.11 -0.40
C LEU A 185 8.21 -3.55 -0.60
N GLU A 186 8.45 -4.80 -1.02
CA GLU A 186 9.79 -5.28 -1.35
C GLU A 186 10.41 -4.48 -2.51
N ALA A 187 9.62 -4.15 -3.53
CA ALA A 187 10.04 -3.29 -4.63
C ALA A 187 10.38 -1.84 -4.19
N GLN A 188 9.95 -1.43 -3.00
CA GLN A 188 10.34 -0.17 -2.34
C GLN A 188 11.57 -0.33 -1.42
N GLY A 189 12.21 -1.50 -1.41
CA GLY A 189 13.35 -1.81 -0.55
C GLY A 189 13.00 -2.24 0.87
N ILE A 190 11.73 -2.55 1.15
CA ILE A 190 11.28 -3.04 2.46
C ILE A 190 11.27 -4.58 2.42
N ALA A 191 12.36 -5.20 2.87
CA ALA A 191 12.46 -6.66 2.88
C ALA A 191 11.34 -7.29 3.72
N ALA A 192 10.74 -8.37 3.19
CA ALA A 192 9.67 -9.10 3.83
C ALA A 192 10.04 -10.56 4.07
N GLN A 193 9.48 -11.15 5.11
CA GLN A 193 9.50 -12.58 5.38
C GLN A 193 8.06 -13.04 5.60
N VAL A 194 7.54 -13.83 4.66
CA VAL A 194 6.21 -14.44 4.77
C VAL A 194 6.28 -15.57 5.81
N GLY A 195 5.48 -15.43 6.86
CA GLY A 195 5.36 -16.41 7.94
C GLY A 195 4.27 -17.43 7.67
N GLU A 196 3.81 -18.07 8.74
CA GLU A 196 2.75 -19.09 8.68
C GLU A 196 1.39 -18.46 8.36
N ALA A 197 0.59 -19.19 7.57
CA ALA A 197 -0.82 -18.90 7.42
C ALA A 197 -1.55 -19.31 8.70
N TYR A 198 -2.33 -18.40 9.30
CA TYR A 198 -3.10 -18.69 10.51
C TYR A 198 -4.55 -19.08 10.22
N VAL A 199 -5.01 -18.92 8.97
CA VAL A 199 -6.30 -19.41 8.46
C VAL A 199 -6.27 -19.46 6.93
N GLY A 200 -6.91 -20.47 6.35
CA GLY A 200 -6.98 -20.63 4.88
C GLY A 200 -5.62 -20.81 4.21
N CYS A 201 -5.61 -20.75 2.88
CA CYS A 201 -4.40 -20.80 2.04
C CYS A 201 -3.38 -21.90 2.40
N PRO A 202 -3.77 -23.19 2.33
CA PRO A 202 -2.86 -24.30 2.60
C PRO A 202 -1.58 -24.15 1.78
N GLN A 203 -0.45 -24.50 2.41
CA GLN A 203 0.82 -24.58 1.69
C GLN A 203 0.67 -25.62 0.57
N LYS A 204 1.24 -25.32 -0.61
CA LYS A 204 1.29 -26.27 -1.71
C LYS A 204 2.09 -27.49 -1.22
N ALA A 205 1.43 -28.65 -1.17
CA ALA A 205 2.05 -29.92 -0.79
C ALA A 205 3.16 -30.34 -1.77
#